data_AF-A0A941A260-F1
#
_entry.id   AF-A0A941A260-F1
#
_cell.length_a   1.000
_cell.length_b   1.000
_cell.length_c   1.000
_cell.angle_alpha   90.00
_cell.angle_beta   90.00
_cell.angle_gamma   90.00
#
_symmetry.space_group_name_H-M   'P 1'
#
loop_
_entity.id
_entity.type
_entity.pdbx_description
1 polymer ?
#
loop_
_entity_poly.entity_id
_entity_poly.type
_entity_poly.pdbx_seq_one_letter_code
_entity_poly.pdbx_strand_id
1 'polypeptide(L)'
;MSSAGAFNRSGVSRFINSPAGRVFRLVAGTGFLVVGYLFRDHPLGVISMVYSVLPVSAGAFDICYISAVLGGPWSGAKIREAQRQQPHMERGRS
;
A
#
# COMPACT_ATOMS: atom_id res chain seq x y z
N MET A 1 21.15 3.59 4.67
CA MET A 1 20.07 3.03 3.81
C MET A 1 18.84 3.92 3.95
N SER A 2 18.14 4.24 2.86
CA SER A 2 16.87 4.97 2.94
C SER A 2 15.79 4.10 3.61
N SER A 3 14.93 4.71 4.43
CA SER A 3 13.78 4.06 5.07
C SER A 3 12.87 3.36 4.05
N ALA A 4 12.69 3.96 2.87
CA ALA A 4 11.94 3.33 1.77
C ALA A 4 12.62 2.06 1.25
N GLY A 5 13.96 2.04 1.17
CA GLY A 5 14.72 0.87 0.73
C GLY A 5 14.67 -0.28 1.74
N ALA A 6 14.70 0.03 3.04
CA ALA A 6 14.50 -0.95 4.10
C ALA A 6 13.09 -1.55 4.06
N PHE A 7 12.06 -0.70 3.95
CA PHE A 7 10.67 -1.15 3.83
C PHE A 7 10.45 -1.99 2.57
N ASN A 8 10.91 -1.55 1.40
CA ASN A 8 10.68 -2.24 0.12
C ASN A 8 11.32 -3.64 0.04
N ARG A 9 12.29 -3.94 0.90
CA ARG A 9 12.89 -5.28 1.02
C ARG A 9 12.16 -6.18 2.02
N SER A 10 11.32 -5.63 2.89
CA SER A 10 10.57 -6.41 3.87
C SER A 10 9.56 -7.35 3.21
N GLY A 11 9.28 -8.48 3.86
CA GLY A 11 8.22 -9.40 3.42
C GLY A 11 6.84 -8.74 3.39
N VAL A 12 6.58 -7.83 4.33
CA VAL A 12 5.32 -7.04 4.37
C VAL A 12 5.17 -6.19 3.12
N SER A 13 6.23 -5.49 2.67
CA SER A 13 6.17 -4.70 1.45
C SER A 13 5.98 -5.56 0.20
N ARG A 14 6.58 -6.75 0.14
CA ARG A 14 6.35 -7.70 -0.97
C ARG A 14 4.91 -8.18 -1.01
N PHE A 15 4.34 -8.54 0.14
CA PHE A 15 2.94 -8.93 0.24
C PHE A 15 2.00 -7.79 -0.17
N ILE A 16 2.17 -6.61 0.40
CA ILE A 16 1.26 -5.48 0.17
C ILE A 16 1.34 -5.02 -1.29
N ASN A 17 2.50 -5.04 -1.94
CA ASN A 17 2.64 -4.64 -3.35
C ASN A 17 2.26 -5.74 -4.37
N SER A 18 1.93 -6.96 -3.91
CA SER A 18 1.50 -8.07 -4.77
C SER A 18 0.05 -7.91 -5.27
N PRO A 19 -0.40 -8.67 -6.28
CA PRO A 19 -1.81 -8.74 -6.67
C PRO A 19 -2.73 -9.11 -5.51
N ALA A 20 -2.31 -10.02 -4.63
CA ALA A 20 -3.06 -10.37 -3.42
C ALA A 20 -3.17 -9.18 -2.46
N GLY A 21 -2.08 -8.42 -2.29
CA GLY A 21 -2.09 -7.17 -1.50
C GLY A 21 -2.99 -6.08 -2.09
N ARG A 22 -3.13 -6.02 -3.43
CA ARG A 22 -4.08 -5.13 -4.09
C ARG A 22 -5.53 -5.50 -3.75
N VAL A 23 -5.88 -6.79 -3.86
CA VAL A 23 -7.20 -7.30 -3.47
C VAL A 23 -7.46 -7.02 -1.99
N PHE A 24 -6.49 -7.29 -1.11
CA PHE A 24 -6.60 -6.99 0.31
C PHE A 24 -6.95 -5.52 0.58
N ARG A 25 -6.26 -4.57 -0.06
CA ARG A 25 -6.57 -3.13 0.11
C ARG A 25 -7.98 -2.77 -0.36
N LEU A 26 -8.42 -3.32 -1.49
CA LEU A 26 -9.78 -3.11 -1.98
C LEU A 26 -10.80 -3.65 -0.98
N VAL A 27 -10.63 -4.89 -0.53
CA VAL A 27 -11.55 -5.52 0.45
C VAL A 27 -11.56 -4.75 1.77
N ALA A 28 -10.40 -4.40 2.31
CA ALA A 28 -10.31 -3.62 3.55
C ALA A 28 -10.97 -2.25 3.40
N GLY A 29 -10.71 -1.55 2.30
CA GLY A 29 -11.29 -0.23 2.02
C GLY A 29 -12.80 -0.28 1.82
N THR A 30 -13.31 -1.22 1.02
CA THR A 30 -14.75 -1.43 0.88
C THR A 30 -15.38 -1.82 2.22
N GLY A 31 -14.71 -2.61 3.05
CA GLY A 31 -15.15 -2.92 4.41
C GLY A 31 -15.31 -1.68 5.27
N PHE A 32 -14.31 -0.80 5.31
CA PHE A 32 -14.39 0.49 6.04
C PHE A 32 -15.51 1.39 5.50
N LEU A 33 -15.73 1.40 4.19
CA LEU A 33 -16.81 2.16 3.58
C LEU A 33 -18.18 1.63 4.00
N VAL A 34 -18.38 0.31 3.95
CA VAL A 34 -19.64 -0.34 4.36
C VAL A 34 -19.90 -0.11 5.85
N VAL A 35 -18.91 -0.35 6.71
CA VAL A 35 -19.04 -0.08 8.15
C VAL A 35 -19.34 1.40 8.41
N GLY A 36 -18.59 2.30 7.77
CA GLY A 36 -18.81 3.73 7.92
C GLY A 36 -20.20 4.17 7.50
N TYR A 37 -20.73 3.60 6.41
CA TYR A 37 -22.08 3.87 5.94
C TYR A 37 -23.15 3.35 6.90
N LEU A 38 -22.98 2.15 7.46
CA LEU A 38 -23.91 1.56 8.43
C LEU A 38 -23.96 2.36 9.76
N PHE A 39 -22.85 2.99 10.15
CA PHE A 39 -22.74 3.79 11.38
C PHE A 39 -22.62 5.30 11.10
N ARG A 40 -23.19 5.78 9.99
CA ARG A 40 -23.04 7.17 9.52
C ARG A 40 -23.52 8.24 10.50
N ASP A 41 -24.41 7.88 11.42
CA ASP A 41 -24.92 8.78 12.46
C ASP A 41 -23.92 8.98 13.61
N HIS A 42 -22.81 8.23 13.64
CA HIS A 42 -21.75 8.32 14.63
C HIS A 42 -20.48 8.95 14.02
N PRO A 43 -19.75 9.84 14.74
CA PRO A 43 -18.52 10.44 14.24
C PRO A 43 -17.49 9.41 13.75
N LEU A 44 -17.37 8.27 14.44
CA LEU A 44 -16.47 7.18 14.02
C LEU A 44 -16.88 6.54 12.68
N GLY A 45 -18.18 6.49 12.36
CA GLY A 45 -18.65 5.99 11.06
C GLY A 45 -18.27 6.94 9.92
N VAL A 46 -18.44 8.25 10.14
CA VAL A 46 -17.98 9.28 9.20
C VAL A 46 -16.47 9.20 8.98
N ILE A 47 -15.68 9.09 10.05
CA ILE A 47 -14.22 8.92 9.94
C ILE A 47 -13.87 7.66 9.15
N SER A 48 -14.56 6.54 9.40
CA SER A 48 -14.38 5.29 8.65
C SER A 48 -14.65 5.46 7.15
N MET A 49 -15.74 6.16 6.79
CA MET A 49 -16.05 6.46 5.39
C MET A 49 -14.96 7.30 4.73
N VAL A 50 -14.51 8.38 5.40
CA VAL A 50 -13.45 9.24 4.86
C VAL A 50 -12.14 8.47 4.73
N TYR A 51 -11.78 7.68 5.75
CA TYR A 51 -10.57 6.87 5.75
C TYR A 51 -10.57 5.81 4.65
N SER A 52 -11.73 5.24 4.32
CA SER A 52 -11.89 4.22 3.27
C SER A 52 -11.36 4.65 1.90
N VAL A 53 -11.34 5.96 1.63
CA VAL A 53 -10.82 6.52 0.38
C VAL A 53 -9.37 6.09 0.14
N LEU A 54 -8.54 6.05 1.18
CA LEU A 54 -7.12 5.68 1.07
C LEU A 54 -6.90 4.23 0.61
N PRO A 55 -7.41 3.18 1.27
CA PRO A 55 -7.24 1.81 0.82
C PRO A 55 -7.97 1.52 -0.50
N VAL A 56 -9.15 2.11 -0.74
CA VAL A 56 -9.87 1.93 -2.02
C VAL A 56 -9.07 2.53 -3.18
N SER A 57 -8.58 3.77 -3.05
CA SER A 57 -7.77 4.39 -4.11
C SER A 57 -6.43 3.68 -4.30
N ALA A 58 -5.77 3.28 -3.21
CA ALA A 58 -4.54 2.51 -3.24
C ALA A 58 -4.70 1.19 -4.02
N GLY A 59 -5.80 0.48 -3.77
CA GLY A 59 -6.14 -0.74 -4.50
C GLY A 59 -6.56 -0.49 -5.95
N ALA A 60 -7.38 0.54 -6.20
CA ALA A 60 -7.89 0.83 -7.54
C ALA A 60 -6.77 1.26 -8.49
N PHE A 61 -5.91 2.18 -8.05
CA PHE A 61 -4.85 2.80 -8.85
C PHE A 61 -3.48 2.13 -8.73
N ASP A 62 -3.36 1.03 -7.98
CA ASP A 62 -2.07 0.36 -7.70
C ASP A 62 -1.05 1.34 -7.07
N ILE A 63 -1.50 2.11 -6.08
CA ILE A 63 -0.70 3.12 -5.34
C ILE A 63 -0.33 2.58 -3.95
N CYS A 64 0.90 2.81 -3.51
CA CYS A 64 1.39 2.46 -2.17
C CYS A 64 1.75 3.72 -1.38
N TYR A 65 0.80 4.23 -0.59
CA TYR A 65 0.99 5.42 0.25
C TYR A 65 2.10 5.26 1.30
N ILE A 66 2.39 4.04 1.77
CA ILE A 66 3.48 3.80 2.74
C ILE A 66 4.84 4.08 2.10
N SER A 67 5.09 3.54 0.90
CA SER A 67 6.32 3.81 0.15
C SER A 67 6.45 5.30 -0.17
N ALA A 68 5.34 5.95 -0.55
CA ALA A 68 5.29 7.39 -0.79
C ALA A 68 5.75 8.22 0.42
N VAL A 69 5.18 7.96 1.59
CA VAL A 69 5.51 8.67 2.84
C VAL A 69 6.97 8.44 3.26
N LEU A 70 7.52 7.25 2.96
CA LEU A 70 8.92 6.91 3.25
C LEU A 70 9.93 7.49 2.24
N GLY A 71 9.48 8.23 1.23
CA GLY A 71 10.33 8.81 0.18
C GLY A 71 10.66 7.86 -0.98
N GLY A 72 9.90 6.78 -1.13
CA GLY A 72 9.98 5.83 -2.23
C GLY A 72 8.98 6.12 -3.36
N PRO A 73 9.01 5.33 -4.45
CA PRO A 73 8.06 5.46 -5.55
C PRO A 73 6.63 5.15 -5.07
N TRP A 74 5.65 5.89 -5.61
CA TRP A 74 4.24 5.76 -5.23
C TRP A 74 3.52 4.63 -5.97
N SER A 75 3.95 4.30 -7.18
CA SER A 75 3.36 3.24 -8.00
C SER A 75 3.82 1.86 -7.52
N GLY A 76 2.85 0.98 -7.24
CA GLY A 76 3.08 -0.43 -6.94
C GLY A 76 3.88 -1.12 -8.03
N ALA A 77 3.61 -0.82 -9.30
CA ALA A 77 4.37 -1.36 -10.44
C ALA A 77 5.87 -1.02 -10.37
N LYS A 78 6.20 0.25 -10.09
CA LYS A 78 7.61 0.70 -9.93
C LYS A 78 8.27 0.04 -8.72
N ILE A 79 7.53 -0.12 -7.61
CA ILE A 79 8.05 -0.83 -6.43
C ILE A 79 8.36 -2.29 -6.78
N ARG A 80 7.43 -2.99 -7.45
CA ARG A 80 7.63 -4.38 -7.89
C ARG A 80 8.80 -4.52 -8.86
N GLU A 81 8.98 -3.56 -9.76
CA GLU A 81 10.13 -3.53 -10.66
C GLU A 81 11.45 -3.36 -9.92
N ALA A 82 11.53 -2.38 -9.01
CA ALA A 82 12.70 -2.20 -8.16
C ALA A 82 12.99 -3.45 -7.30
N GLN A 83 11.96 -4.11 -6.78
CA GLN A 83 12.08 -5.36 -6.02
C GLN A 83 12.63 -6.52 -6.87
N ARG A 84 12.32 -6.57 -8.18
CA ARG A 84 12.87 -7.56 -9.11
C ARG A 84 14.34 -7.29 -9.48
N GLN A 85 14.76 -6.03 -9.49
CA GLN A 85 16.13 -5.62 -9.84
C GLN A 85 17.11 -5.71 -8.64
N GLN A 86 16.59 -5.61 -7.41
CA GLN A 86 17.36 -5.68 -6.17
C GLN A 86 18.29 -6.92 -6.00
N PRO A 87 17.93 -8.14 -6.41
CA PRO A 87 18.82 -9.30 -6.32
C PRO A 87 20.14 -9.14 -7.10
N HIS A 88 20.16 -8.29 -8.12
CA HIS A 88 21.31 -8.07 -9.00
C HIS A 88 22.24 -6.95 -8.52
N MET A 89 21.72 -5.92 -7.83
CA MET A 89 22.50 -4.76 -7.39
C MET A 89 23.42 -5.05 -6.19
N GLU A 90 23.07 -5.98 -5.30
CA GLU A 90 23.96 -6.35 -4.17
C GLU A 90 25.18 -7.16 -4.61
N ARG A 91 25.15 -7.77 -5.81
CA ARG A 91 26.27 -8.57 -6.34
C ARG A 91 27.31 -7.75 -7.11
N GLY A 92 27.03 -6.49 -7.44
CA GLY A 92 27.94 -5.58 -8.15
C GLY A 92 28.59 -4.51 -7.25
N ARG A 93 28.43 -4.63 -5.93
CA ARG A 93 29.00 -3.73 -4.93
C ARG A 93 29.87 -4.51 -3.94
N SER A 94 30.74 -5.36 -4.48
CA SER A 94 31.78 -6.10 -3.76
C SER A 94 33.06 -6.02 -4.56
#